data_AF-A0AAW9EAI3-F1
#
_entry.id   AF-A0AAW9EAI3-F1
#
_cell.length_a   1.000
_cell.length_b   1.000
_cell.length_c   1.000
_cell.angle_alpha   90.00
_cell.angle_beta   90.00
_cell.angle_gamma   90.00
#
_symmetry.space_group_name_H-M   'P 1'
#
loop_
_entity.id
_entity.type
_entity.pdbx_description
1 polymer ?
#
loop_
_entity_poly.entity_id
_entity_poly.type
_entity_poly.pdbx_seq_one_letter_code
_entity_poly.pdbx_strand_id
1 'polypeptide(L)'
;SSAIDMGLERVGKVGQLLNVLRPAPKVITVSGTNGKGTTCHMLESILMASGLKVGVYSSPHLVRYTERVRIQGKELSPADFCQVFAEIEQTRGDISLTFFEYGTLAALKLFQQAQLDVVILE
;
A
#
# COMPACT_ATOMS: atom_id res chain seq x y z
N SER A 1 18.48 16.86 -4.96
CA SER A 1 17.42 17.45 -4.10
C SER A 1 16.18 17.72 -4.94
N SER A 2 15.17 16.87 -4.82
CA SER A 2 13.77 17.27 -5.02
C SER A 2 12.97 16.51 -3.97
N ALA A 3 12.97 17.06 -2.76
CA ALA A 3 12.25 16.52 -1.63
C ALA A 3 10.77 16.80 -1.86
N ILE A 4 10.02 15.77 -2.25
CA ILE A 4 8.55 15.77 -2.34
C ILE A 4 8.02 16.67 -3.46
N ASP A 5 7.80 16.07 -4.63
CA ASP A 5 6.90 16.61 -5.64
C ASP A 5 5.46 16.27 -5.22
N MET A 6 4.70 17.29 -4.81
CA MET A 6 3.36 17.16 -4.22
C MET A 6 2.26 16.82 -5.24
N GLY A 7 2.61 16.64 -6.52
CA GLY A 7 1.66 16.29 -7.58
C GLY A 7 1.27 14.80 -7.57
N LEU A 8 -0.02 14.50 -7.69
CA LEU A 8 -0.55 13.14 -7.82
C LEU A 8 -0.56 12.61 -9.26
N GLU A 9 -0.23 13.45 -10.25
CA GLU A 9 -0.37 13.11 -11.67
C GLU A 9 0.51 11.91 -12.09
N ARG A 10 1.80 11.93 -11.72
CA ARG A 10 2.77 10.89 -12.08
C ARG A 10 2.36 9.53 -11.51
N VAL A 11 2.19 9.47 -10.19
CA VAL A 11 1.79 8.23 -9.48
C VAL A 11 0.40 7.77 -9.87
N GLY A 12 -0.53 8.72 -10.09
CA GLY A 12 -1.89 8.42 -10.55
C GLY A 12 -1.91 7.76 -11.92
N LYS A 13 -1.11 8.26 -12.87
CA LYS A 13 -0.98 7.66 -14.21
C LYS A 13 -0.45 6.23 -14.15
N VAL A 14 0.61 5.98 -13.38
CA VAL A 14 1.15 4.61 -13.22
C VAL A 14 0.13 3.70 -12.50
N GLY A 15 -0.56 4.22 -11.48
CA GLY A 15 -1.62 3.48 -10.78
C GLY A 15 -2.81 3.09 -11.67
N GLN A 16 -3.16 3.93 -12.66
CA GLN A 16 -4.16 3.59 -13.68
C GLN A 16 -3.66 2.48 -14.61
N LEU A 17 -2.42 2.58 -15.10
CA LEU A 17 -1.82 1.56 -15.96
C LEU A 17 -1.72 0.19 -15.28
N LEU A 18 -1.40 0.18 -13.98
CA LEU A 18 -1.36 -1.03 -13.15
C LEU A 18 -2.76 -1.54 -12.75
N ASN A 19 -3.81 -0.75 -12.99
CA ASN A 19 -5.18 -0.99 -12.55
C ASN A 19 -5.34 -1.13 -11.03
N VAL A 20 -4.54 -0.41 -10.22
CA VAL A 20 -4.48 -0.59 -8.76
C VAL A 20 -5.24 0.48 -7.96
N LEU A 21 -5.90 1.41 -8.62
CA LEU A 21 -6.64 2.51 -7.96
C LEU A 21 -7.85 2.04 -7.13
N ARG A 22 -8.25 0.78 -7.28
CA ARG A 22 -9.30 0.12 -6.49
C ARG A 22 -8.74 -1.19 -5.90
N PRO A 23 -7.95 -1.12 -4.81
CA PRO A 23 -7.28 -2.29 -4.24
C PRO A 23 -8.24 -3.27 -3.53
N ALA A 24 -9.43 -2.81 -3.13
CA ALA A 24 -10.49 -3.61 -2.51
C ALA A 24 -11.87 -2.92 -2.69
N PRO A 25 -12.99 -3.63 -2.48
CA PRO A 25 -14.33 -3.03 -2.49
C PRO A 25 -14.53 -1.92 -1.46
N LYS A 26 -13.84 -2.00 -0.31
CA LYS A 26 -13.83 -0.96 0.72
C LYS A 26 -12.40 -0.49 0.99
N VAL A 27 -12.22 0.82 1.00
CA VAL A 27 -10.94 1.46 1.37
C VAL A 27 -11.18 2.44 2.52
N ILE A 28 -10.34 2.39 3.53
CA ILE A 28 -10.32 3.32 4.67
C ILE A 28 -8.97 4.03 4.66
N THR A 29 -8.96 5.35 4.45
CA THR A 29 -7.73 6.16 4.52
C THR A 29 -7.67 6.90 5.86
N VAL A 30 -6.57 6.74 6.59
CA VAL A 30 -6.37 7.27 7.94
C VAL A 30 -5.26 8.33 7.91
N SER A 31 -5.65 9.60 7.83
CA SER A 31 -4.71 10.73 7.94
C SER A 31 -4.69 11.30 9.36
N GLY A 32 -3.64 12.05 9.70
CA GLY A 32 -3.50 12.73 10.98
C GLY A 32 -2.05 12.85 11.47
N THR A 33 -1.84 13.71 12.46
CA THR A 33 -0.50 13.95 13.02
C THR A 33 -0.03 12.76 13.86
N ASN A 34 -0.89 12.27 14.76
CA ASN A 34 -0.58 11.20 15.72
C ASN A 34 -1.65 10.10 15.69
N GLY A 35 -1.30 8.89 16.12
CA GLY A 35 -2.25 7.80 16.33
C GLY A 35 -2.67 7.01 15.08
N LYS A 36 -2.22 7.39 13.88
CA LYS A 36 -2.56 6.71 12.62
C LYS A 36 -2.30 5.20 12.66
N GLY A 37 -1.08 4.79 12.96
CA GLY A 37 -0.71 3.37 13.06
C GLY A 37 -1.56 2.60 14.08
N THR A 38 -1.80 3.17 15.28
CA THR A 38 -2.66 2.54 16.30
C THR A 38 -4.12 2.45 15.87
N THR A 39 -4.64 3.47 15.18
CA THR A 39 -6.00 3.45 14.61
C THR A 39 -6.11 2.39 13.52
N CYS A 40 -5.13 2.30 12.62
CA CYS A 40 -5.10 1.28 11.57
C CYS A 40 -5.06 -0.13 12.16
N HIS A 41 -4.25 -0.35 13.20
CA HIS A 41 -4.17 -1.66 13.86
C HIS A 41 -5.45 -2.05 14.61
N MET A 42 -6.13 -1.08 15.24
CA MET A 42 -7.43 -1.30 15.86
C MET A 42 -8.49 -1.69 14.82
N LEU A 43 -8.55 -0.97 13.70
CA LEU A 43 -9.45 -1.28 12.58
C LEU A 43 -9.14 -2.67 11.99
N GLU A 44 -7.87 -2.97 11.74
CA GLU A 44 -7.39 -4.27 11.25
C GLU A 44 -7.91 -5.41 12.13
N SER A 45 -7.72 -5.27 13.44
CA SER A 45 -8.11 -6.29 14.43
C SER A 45 -9.63 -6.52 14.46
N ILE A 46 -10.43 -5.44 14.49
CA ILE A 46 -11.89 -5.53 14.54
C ILE A 46 -12.45 -6.15 13.25
N LEU A 47 -11.96 -5.69 12.09
CA LEU A 47 -12.45 -6.17 10.79
C LEU A 47 -12.07 -7.63 10.57
N MET A 48 -10.85 -8.05 10.91
CA MET A 48 -10.47 -9.47 10.86
C MET A 48 -11.30 -10.33 11.83
N ALA A 49 -11.56 -9.83 13.04
CA ALA A 49 -12.42 -10.53 14.00
C ALA A 49 -13.87 -10.69 13.51
N SER A 50 -14.34 -9.80 12.63
CA SER A 50 -15.63 -9.94 11.93
C SER A 50 -15.61 -10.90 10.72
N GLY A 51 -14.47 -11.54 10.43
CA GLY A 51 -14.32 -12.53 9.35
C GLY A 51 -13.97 -11.94 7.99
N LEU A 52 -13.64 -10.64 7.91
CA LEU A 52 -13.25 -9.99 6.65
C LEU A 52 -11.77 -10.23 6.31
N LYS A 53 -11.45 -10.21 5.03
CA LYS A 53 -10.08 -10.17 4.50
C LYS A 53 -9.57 -8.74 4.48
N VAL A 54 -8.54 -8.45 5.27
CA VAL A 54 -8.03 -7.10 5.51
C VAL A 54 -6.57 -6.98 5.09
N GLY A 55 -6.26 -5.87 4.43
CA GLY A 55 -4.89 -5.43 4.14
C GLY A 55 -4.61 -4.06 4.75
N VAL A 56 -3.39 -3.84 5.23
CA VAL A 56 -2.97 -2.58 5.85
C VAL A 56 -1.68 -2.10 5.22
N TYR A 57 -1.68 -0.85 4.78
CA TYR A 57 -0.47 -0.10 4.43
C TYR A 57 -0.16 0.88 5.55
N SER A 58 1.08 0.82 6.07
CA SER A 58 1.55 1.66 7.18
C SER A 58 2.95 2.20 6.92
N SER A 59 3.27 3.36 7.51
CA SER A 59 4.61 3.95 7.40
C SER A 59 4.96 4.90 8.55
N PRO A 60 6.25 5.04 8.93
CA PRO A 60 7.41 4.27 8.45
C PRO A 60 7.43 2.83 8.97
N HIS A 61 8.44 2.04 8.59
CA HIS A 61 8.77 0.77 9.24
C HIS A 61 9.85 1.00 10.30
N LEU A 62 9.99 0.06 11.24
CA LEU A 62 11.02 0.10 12.28
C LEU A 62 12.28 -0.66 11.87
N VAL A 63 12.15 -1.89 11.38
CA VAL A 63 13.31 -2.76 11.08
C VAL A 63 13.31 -3.22 9.62
N ARG A 64 12.19 -3.77 9.15
CA ARG A 64 12.06 -4.35 7.81
C ARG A 64 11.07 -3.56 6.97
N TYR A 65 11.42 -3.34 5.72
CA TYR A 65 10.49 -2.71 4.76
C TYR A 65 9.15 -3.46 4.64
N THR A 66 9.18 -4.80 4.80
CA THR A 66 8.01 -5.68 4.73
C THR A 66 6.94 -5.36 5.79
N GLU A 67 7.31 -4.71 6.91
CA GLU A 67 6.37 -4.25 7.95
C GLU A 67 5.30 -3.29 7.41
N ARG A 68 5.62 -2.58 6.32
CA ARG A 68 4.73 -1.58 5.71
C ARG A 68 3.46 -2.18 5.14
N VAL A 69 3.46 -3.45 4.74
CA VAL A 69 2.29 -4.10 4.12
C VAL A 69 1.97 -5.38 4.88
N ARG A 70 0.75 -5.42 5.44
CA ARG A 70 0.21 -6.63 6.08
C ARG A 70 -1.04 -7.09 5.37
N ILE A 71 -1.19 -8.40 5.25
CA ILE A 71 -2.40 -9.07 4.76
C ILE A 71 -2.78 -10.13 5.78
N GLN A 72 -4.02 -10.09 6.27
CA GLN A 72 -4.47 -10.95 7.36
C GLN A 72 -3.53 -10.92 8.58
N GLY A 73 -3.06 -9.73 8.94
CA GLY A 73 -2.16 -9.49 10.08
C GLY A 73 -0.73 -9.99 9.89
N LYS A 74 -0.34 -10.43 8.69
CA LYS A 74 1.00 -10.96 8.40
C LYS A 74 1.74 -10.15 7.35
N GLU A 75 3.05 -10.00 7.54
CA GLU A 75 3.95 -9.45 6.53
C GLU A 75 4.03 -10.38 5.31
N LEU A 76 4.24 -9.78 4.14
CA LEU A 76 4.55 -10.50 2.90
C LEU A 76 6.05 -10.77 2.79
N SER A 77 6.44 -11.73 1.96
CA SER A 77 7.84 -12.08 1.79
C SER A 77 8.57 -11.02 0.96
N PRO A 78 9.89 -10.84 1.13
CA PRO A 78 10.68 -9.95 0.27
C PRO A 78 10.54 -10.28 -1.23
N ALA A 79 10.33 -11.56 -1.57
CA ALA A 79 10.14 -12.00 -2.95
C ALA A 79 8.83 -11.45 -3.55
N ASP A 80 7.74 -11.39 -2.77
CA ASP A 80 6.47 -10.81 -3.20
C ASP A 80 6.65 -9.33 -3.58
N PHE A 81 7.38 -8.58 -2.75
CA PHE A 81 7.72 -7.19 -3.04
C PHE A 81 8.60 -7.06 -4.28
N CYS A 82 9.66 -7.87 -4.42
CA CYS A 82 10.54 -7.85 -5.59
C CYS A 82 9.77 -8.08 -6.90
N GLN A 83 8.82 -9.02 -6.91
CA GLN A 83 7.98 -9.30 -8.06
C GLN A 83 7.14 -8.07 -8.46
N VAL A 84 6.46 -7.47 -7.49
CA VAL A 84 5.62 -6.28 -7.73
C VAL A 84 6.45 -5.06 -8.10
N PHE A 85 7.63 -4.88 -7.50
CA PHE A 85 8.53 -3.80 -7.88
C PHE A 85 9.02 -3.94 -9.33
N ALA A 86 9.35 -5.14 -9.78
CA ALA A 86 9.71 -5.36 -11.17
C ALA A 86 8.55 -5.03 -12.14
N GLU A 87 7.31 -5.35 -11.77
CA GLU A 87 6.12 -4.99 -12.55
C GLU A 87 5.90 -3.46 -12.62
N ILE A 88 6.07 -2.76 -11.49
CA ILE A 88 5.98 -1.30 -11.44
C ILE A 88 7.07 -0.65 -12.30
N GLU A 89 8.30 -1.19 -12.24
CA GLU A 89 9.43 -0.70 -13.03
C GLU A 89 9.15 -0.75 -14.53
N GLN A 90 8.60 -1.88 -14.99
CA GLN A 90 8.22 -2.04 -16.39
C GLN A 90 7.05 -1.11 -16.76
N THR A 91 6.06 -0.98 -15.87
CA THR A 91 4.84 -0.22 -16.16
C THR A 91 5.06 1.30 -16.13
N ARG A 92 5.95 1.80 -15.27
CA ARG A 92 6.19 3.25 -15.15
C ARG A 92 6.90 3.84 -16.36
N GLY A 93 7.69 3.04 -17.09
CA GLY A 93 8.55 3.52 -18.16
C GLY A 93 9.42 4.71 -17.71
N ASP A 94 9.34 5.83 -18.43
CA ASP A 94 10.11 7.03 -18.12
C ASP A 94 9.49 7.91 -17.03
N ILE A 95 8.33 7.54 -16.48
CA ILE A 95 7.69 8.28 -15.39
C ILE A 95 8.51 8.09 -14.12
N SER A 96 9.05 9.19 -13.60
CA SER A 96 9.75 9.20 -12.32
C SER A 96 8.76 9.00 -11.17
N LEU A 97 9.18 8.23 -10.16
CA LEU A 97 8.44 8.01 -8.94
C LEU A 97 9.39 8.21 -7.74
N THR A 98 8.89 8.85 -6.71
CA THR A 98 9.57 8.93 -5.41
C THR A 98 9.51 7.57 -4.71
N PHE A 99 10.37 7.38 -3.70
CA PHE A 99 10.37 6.17 -2.88
C PHE A 99 8.97 5.86 -2.30
N PHE A 100 8.26 6.88 -1.82
CA PHE A 100 6.93 6.71 -1.22
C PHE A 100 5.87 6.37 -2.26
N GLU A 101 5.87 7.04 -3.42
CA GLU A 101 4.95 6.72 -4.52
C GLU A 101 5.14 5.28 -5.00
N TYR A 102 6.39 4.86 -5.18
CA TYR A 102 6.75 3.50 -5.60
C TYR A 102 6.28 2.44 -4.59
N GLY A 103 6.54 2.68 -3.30
CA GLY A 103 6.10 1.79 -2.23
C GLY A 103 4.57 1.72 -2.09
N THR A 104 3.88 2.83 -2.32
CA THR A 104 2.42 2.89 -2.28
C THR A 104 1.81 2.10 -3.43
N LEU A 105 2.31 2.25 -4.66
CA LEU A 105 1.86 1.42 -5.80
C LEU A 105 2.08 -0.08 -5.54
N ALA A 106 3.20 -0.44 -4.90
CA ALA A 106 3.46 -1.82 -4.54
C ALA A 106 2.45 -2.36 -3.53
N ALA A 107 2.14 -1.61 -2.48
CA ALA A 107 1.11 -1.99 -1.52
C ALA A 107 -0.25 -2.20 -2.19
N LEU A 108 -0.69 -1.23 -3.03
CA LEU A 108 -1.96 -1.33 -3.75
C LEU A 108 -2.03 -2.55 -4.68
N LYS A 109 -0.93 -2.89 -5.34
CA LYS A 109 -0.84 -4.06 -6.21
C LYS A 109 -0.92 -5.37 -5.42
N LEU A 110 -0.19 -5.47 -4.31
CA LEU A 110 -0.23 -6.64 -3.43
C LEU A 110 -1.64 -6.86 -2.85
N PHE A 111 -2.33 -5.78 -2.47
CA PHE A 111 -3.72 -5.85 -2.01
C PHE A 111 -4.68 -6.32 -3.10
N GLN A 112 -4.55 -5.78 -4.32
CA GLN A 112 -5.36 -6.21 -5.46
C GLN A 112 -5.21 -7.72 -5.73
N GLN A 113 -3.98 -8.23 -5.71
CA GLN A 113 -3.69 -9.66 -5.93
C GLN A 113 -4.29 -10.55 -4.83
N ALA A 114 -4.38 -10.04 -3.60
CA ALA A 114 -4.90 -10.79 -2.46
C ALA A 114 -6.44 -10.83 -2.34
N GLN A 115 -7.18 -10.13 -3.21
CA GLN A 115 -8.64 -10.14 -3.28
C GLN A 115 -9.29 -9.87 -1.90
N LEU A 116 -8.94 -8.72 -1.33
CA LEU A 116 -9.34 -8.31 0.01
C LEU A 116 -10.75 -7.71 0.03
N ASP A 117 -11.41 -7.79 1.17
CA ASP A 117 -12.70 -7.12 1.41
C ASP A 117 -12.50 -5.66 1.80
N VAL A 118 -11.47 -5.38 2.62
CA VAL A 118 -11.13 -4.05 3.12
C VAL A 118 -9.64 -3.78 3.04
N VAL A 119 -9.27 -2.59 2.58
CA VAL A 119 -7.89 -2.06 2.65
C VAL A 119 -7.85 -0.83 3.53
N ILE A 120 -6.88 -0.76 4.43
CA ILE A 120 -6.62 0.38 5.30
C ILE A 120 -5.30 1.04 4.85
N LEU A 121 -5.34 2.33 4.56
CA LEU A 121 -4.19 3.12 4.09
C LEU A 121 -3.87 4.22 5.12
N GLU A 122 -2.71 4.12 5.77
CA GLU A 122 -2.11 5.21 6.56
C GLU A 122 -1.48 6.30 5.66
#